data_AF-A0A2A5B3G2-F1
#
_entry.id   AF-A0A2A5B3G2-F1
#
_cell.length_a   1.000
_cell.length_b   1.000
_cell.length_c   1.000
_cell.angle_alpha   90.00
_cell.angle_beta   90.00
_cell.angle_gamma   90.00
#
_symmetry.space_group_name_H-M   'P 1'
#
loop_
_entity.id
_entity.type
_entity.pdbx_description
1 polymer ?
#
loop_
_entity_poly.entity_id
_entity_poly.type
_entity_poly.pdbx_seq_one_letter_code
_entity_poly.pdbx_strand_id
1 'polypeptide(L)'
;MANTSLTLGIHWEKFIKNEIVGGRYASASEVVRCALRTLEEKAVNTHLELLRHALIQGELSGDAGELNMQTIRREAKSELSPNLSNDA
;
A
#
# COMPACT_ATOMS: atom_id res chain seq x y z
N MET A 1 16.37 -13.05 18.61
CA MET A 1 16.61 -11.74 17.95
C MET A 1 17.89 -11.84 17.16
N ALA A 2 17.93 -11.38 15.91
CA ALA A 2 19.18 -11.22 15.17
C ALA A 2 19.80 -9.88 15.56
N ASN A 3 21.11 -9.88 15.86
CA ASN A 3 21.83 -8.69 16.28
C ASN A 3 22.61 -8.16 15.07
N THR A 4 22.27 -6.97 14.60
CA THR A 4 22.95 -6.35 13.45
C THR A 4 23.66 -5.09 13.92
N SER A 5 24.99 -5.05 13.75
CA SER A 5 25.78 -3.84 13.95
C SER A 5 25.70 -2.97 12.70
N LEU A 6 25.18 -1.75 12.82
CA LEU A 6 25.07 -0.79 11.73
C LEU A 6 25.88 0.45 12.05
N THR A 7 26.69 0.92 11.10
CA THR A 7 27.31 2.24 11.17
C THR A 7 26.41 3.22 10.41
N LEU A 8 25.97 4.28 11.09
CA LEU A 8 25.10 5.30 10.53
C LEU A 8 25.89 6.60 10.32
N GLY A 9 25.45 7.42 9.36
CA GLY A 9 26.01 8.76 9.19
C GLY A 9 25.61 9.71 10.33
N ILE A 10 26.40 10.76 10.54
CA ILE A 10 26.24 11.77 11.61
C ILE A 10 24.81 12.33 11.68
N HIS A 11 24.15 12.51 10.54
CA HIS A 11 22.75 12.97 10.46
C HIS A 11 21.79 12.03 11.23
N TRP A 12 21.91 10.73 11.00
CA TRP A 12 21.01 9.72 11.57
C TRP A 12 21.29 9.48 13.05
N GLU A 13 22.56 9.54 13.47
CA GLU A 13 22.92 9.47 14.88
C GLU A 13 22.29 10.61 15.68
N LYS A 14 22.36 11.84 15.15
CA LYS A 14 21.73 13.01 15.77
C LYS A 14 20.21 12.88 15.82
N PHE A 15 19.60 12.40 14.75
CA PHE A 15 18.15 12.14 14.69
C PHE A 15 17.72 11.12 15.75
N ILE A 16 18.37 9.95 15.82
CA ILE A 16 18.06 8.90 16.80
C ILE A 16 18.23 9.42 18.23
N LYS A 17 19.32 10.18 18.49
CA LYS A 17 19.56 10.77 19.81
C LYS A 17 18.45 11.75 20.21
N ASN A 18 17.99 12.60 19.29
CA ASN A 18 16.91 13.54 19.55
C ASN A 18 15.58 12.82 19.83
N GLU A 19 15.27 11.76 19.11
CA GLU A 19 14.06 10.95 19.30
C GLU A 19 14.04 10.23 20.66
N ILE A 20 15.21 9.75 21.11
CA ILE A 20 15.36 9.15 22.45
C ILE A 20 15.25 10.20 23.55
N VAL A 21 15.93 11.34 23.41
CA VAL A 21 15.87 12.45 24.38
C VAL A 21 14.45 13.03 24.47
N GLY A 22 13.71 13.05 23.36
CA GLY A 22 12.31 13.42 23.31
C GLY A 22 11.36 12.43 24.01
N GLY A 23 11.87 11.32 24.56
CA GLY A 23 11.12 10.34 25.32
C GLY A 23 10.18 9.46 24.49
N ARG A 24 10.21 9.57 23.16
CA ARG A 24 9.33 8.80 22.26
C ARG A 24 9.77 7.34 22.14
N TYR A 25 11.06 7.07 22.31
CA TYR A 25 11.63 5.72 22.21
C TYR A 25 12.67 5.49 23.32
N ALA A 26 12.76 4.26 23.82
CA ALA A 26 13.66 3.89 24.91
C ALA A 26 15.08 3.53 24.43
N SER A 27 15.25 3.19 23.15
CA SER A 27 16.55 2.81 22.60
C SER A 27 16.68 3.05 21.09
N ALA A 28 17.92 3.14 20.59
CA ALA A 28 18.19 3.24 19.16
C ALA A 28 17.62 2.05 18.37
N SER A 29 17.70 0.84 18.92
CA SER A 29 17.14 -0.37 18.30
C SER A 29 15.62 -0.32 18.16
N GLU A 30 14.93 0.41 19.04
CA GLU A 30 13.48 0.61 18.96
C GLU A 30 13.11 1.63 17.89
N VAL A 31 13.87 2.72 17.78
CA VAL A 31 13.73 3.71 16.69
C VAL A 31 13.90 3.03 15.34
N VAL A 32 14.96 2.23 15.17
CA VAL A 32 15.24 1.52 13.92
C VAL A 32 14.13 0.52 13.58
N ARG A 33 13.61 -0.23 14.56
CA ARG A 33 12.48 -1.15 14.35
C ARG A 33 11.22 -0.40 13.90
N CYS A 34 10.88 0.71 14.55
CA CYS A 34 9.71 1.52 14.15
C CYS A 34 9.89 2.14 12.76
N ALA A 35 11.09 2.60 12.43
CA ALA A 35 11.40 3.12 11.10
C ALA A 35 11.24 2.04 10.01
N LEU A 36 11.77 0.84 10.24
CA LEU A 36 11.64 -0.29 9.32
C LEU A 36 10.18 -0.73 9.15
N ARG A 37 9.41 -0.81 10.24
CA ARG A 37 7.98 -1.12 10.17
C ARG A 37 7.22 -0.06 9.37
N THR A 38 7.53 1.22 9.58
CA THR A 38 6.93 2.30 8.79
C THR A 38 7.30 2.21 7.32
N LEU A 39 8.54 1.80 7.00
CA LEU A 39 8.99 1.60 5.63
C LEU A 39 8.25 0.41 4.99
N GLU A 40 8.08 -0.69 5.70
CA GLU A 40 7.33 -1.87 5.27
C GLU A 40 5.86 -1.53 5.03
N GLU A 41 5.19 -0.89 6.00
CA GLU A 41 3.80 -0.43 5.86
C GLU A 41 3.65 0.50 4.65
N LYS A 42 4.60 1.42 4.42
CA LYS A 42 4.59 2.28 3.24
C LYS A 42 4.82 1.50 1.96
N ALA A 43 5.73 0.53 1.95
CA ALA A 43 6.04 -0.30 0.79
C ALA A 43 4.80 -1.10 0.36
N VAL A 44 4.15 -1.78 1.31
CA VAL A 44 2.92 -2.56 1.10
C VAL A 44 1.77 -1.68 0.67
N ASN A 45 1.60 -0.51 1.29
CA ASN A 45 0.51 0.41 0.97
C ASN A 45 0.87 1.44 -0.12
N THR A 46 1.94 1.24 -0.88
CA THR A 46 2.19 2.17 -1.98
C THR A 46 1.05 2.05 -2.98
N HIS A 47 0.49 3.20 -3.35
CA HIS A 47 -0.40 3.33 -4.50
C HIS A 47 0.16 2.64 -5.76
N LEU A 48 1.50 2.54 -5.83
CA LEU A 48 2.24 1.86 -6.87
C LEU A 48 2.04 0.34 -6.84
N GLU A 49 2.11 -0.34 -5.68
CA GLU A 49 1.82 -1.77 -5.59
C GLU A 49 0.35 -2.08 -5.91
N LEU A 50 -0.59 -1.24 -5.47
CA LEU A 50 -2.00 -1.37 -5.85
C LEU A 50 -2.20 -1.23 -7.36
N LEU A 51 -1.54 -0.24 -7.98
CA LEU A 51 -1.59 -0.02 -9.42
C LEU A 51 -0.96 -1.20 -10.18
N ARG A 52 0.19 -1.70 -9.73
CA ARG A 52 0.83 -2.90 -10.30
C ARG A 52 -0.10 -4.09 -10.24
N HIS A 53 -0.73 -4.34 -9.10
CA HIS A 53 -1.67 -5.43 -8.96
C HIS A 53 -2.87 -5.26 -9.90
N ALA A 54 -3.46 -4.06 -10.00
CA ALA A 54 -4.56 -3.79 -10.92
C ALA A 54 -4.18 -4.00 -12.39
N LEU A 55 -2.96 -3.61 -12.79
CA LEU A 55 -2.44 -3.85 -14.14
C LEU A 55 -2.27 -5.34 -14.43
N ILE A 56 -1.65 -6.10 -13.50
CA ILE A 56 -1.50 -7.55 -13.64
C ILE A 56 -2.87 -8.23 -13.75
N GLN A 57 -3.85 -7.83 -12.95
CA GLN A 57 -5.22 -8.33 -13.06
C GLN A 57 -5.84 -8.03 -14.43
N GLY A 58 -5.62 -6.82 -14.97
CA GLY A 58 -6.04 -6.45 -16.32
C GLY A 58 -5.38 -7.31 -17.40
N GLU A 59 -4.06 -7.51 -17.32
CA GLU A 59 -3.29 -8.33 -18.27
C GLU A 59 -3.72 -9.80 -18.25
N LEU A 60 -4.04 -10.33 -17.07
CA LEU A 60 -4.52 -11.70 -16.90
C LEU A 60 -6.02 -11.87 -17.20
N SER A 61 -6.77 -10.79 -17.40
CA SER A 61 -8.22 -10.83 -17.65
C SER A 61 -8.60 -11.32 -19.05
N GLY A 62 -7.61 -11.54 -19.92
CA GLY A 62 -7.79 -12.07 -21.27
C GLY A 62 -7.83 -10.98 -22.33
N ASP A 63 -8.37 -11.31 -23.50
CA ASP A 63 -8.46 -10.34 -24.61
C ASP A 63 -9.52 -9.28 -24.32
N ALA A 64 -9.15 -8.00 -24.49
CA ALA A 64 -10.01 -6.87 -24.19
C ALA A 64 -11.15 -6.70 -25.23
N GLY A 65 -11.01 -7.31 -26.42
CA GLY A 65 -11.99 -7.19 -27.49
C GLY A 65 -12.17 -5.75 -28.01
N GLU A 66 -13.30 -5.49 -28.68
CA GLU A 66 -13.60 -4.16 -29.22
C GLU A 66 -14.21 -3.24 -28.15
N LEU A 67 -13.58 -2.08 -27.92
CA LEU A 67 -14.03 -1.13 -26.92
C LEU A 67 -15.24 -0.32 -27.41
N ASN A 68 -16.45 -0.66 -26.93
CA ASN A 68 -17.67 0.11 -27.18
C ASN A 68 -18.32 0.65 -25.90
N MET A 69 -18.13 1.95 -25.67
CA MET A 69 -18.62 2.64 -24.47
C MET A 69 -20.15 2.63 -24.33
N GLN A 70 -20.90 2.62 -25.44
CA GLN A 70 -22.36 2.61 -25.38
C GLN A 70 -22.91 1.26 -24.92
N THR A 71 -22.27 0.16 -25.34
CA THR A 71 -22.64 -1.20 -24.92
C THR A 71 -22.34 -1.40 -23.44
N ILE A 72 -21.13 -1.05 -22.99
CA ILE A 72 -20.71 -1.14 -21.58
C ILE A 72 -21.68 -0.37 -20.66
N ARG A 73 -22.06 0.86 -21.05
CA ARG A 73 -23.01 1.66 -20.26
C ARG A 73 -24.40 1.04 -20.19
N ARG A 74 -24.83 0.36 -21.25
CA ARG A 74 -26.14 -0.31 -21.31
C ARG A 74 -26.16 -1.55 -20.42
N GLU A 75 -25.10 -2.36 -20.47
CA GLU A 75 -24.90 -3.55 -19.63
C GLU A 75 -24.86 -3.18 -18.15
N ALA A 76 -24.03 -2.21 -17.77
CA ALA A 76 -23.96 -1.72 -16.39
C ALA A 76 -25.31 -1.21 -15.86
N LYS A 77 -26.11 -0.54 -16.72
CA LYS A 77 -27.45 -0.09 -16.35
C LYS A 77 -28.43 -1.26 -16.21
N SER A 78 -28.29 -2.30 -17.04
CA SER A 78 -29.11 -3.51 -16.95
C SER A 78 -28.77 -4.35 -15.73
N GLU A 79 -27.53 -4.40 -15.26
CA GLU A 79 -27.13 -5.09 -14.02
C GLU A 79 -27.65 -4.40 -12.76
N LEU A 80 -27.83 -3.08 -12.80
CA LEU A 80 -28.37 -2.31 -11.68
C LEU A 80 -29.89 -2.53 -11.48
N SER A 81 -30.63 -2.83 -12.55
CA SER A 81 -32.09 -3.02 -12.50
C SER A 81 -32.62 -4.31 -11.80
N PRO A 82 -32.01 -5.51 -11.93
CA PRO A 82 -32.53 -6.74 -11.32
C PRO A 82 -32.33 -6.80 -9.80
N ASN A 83 -31.41 -6.02 -9.23
CA ASN A 83 -31.15 -6.04 -7.78
C ASN A 83 -32.09 -5.15 -6.96
N LEU A 84 -32.98 -4.36 -7.60
CA LEU A 84 -33.99 -3.56 -6.88
C LEU A 84 -35.31 -4.30 -6.62
N SER A 85 -35.47 -5.56 -7.05
CA SER A 85 -36.71 -6.33 -6.87
C SER A 85 -36.63 -7.46 -5.85
N ASN A 86 -35.54 -7.60 -5.07
CA ASN A 86 -35.39 -8.68 -4.09
C ASN A 86 -35.33 -8.22 -2.62
N ASP A 87 -35.57 -6.93 -2.35
CA ASP A 87 -35.57 -6.36 -0.98
C ASP A 87 -36.98 -5.89 -0.55
N ALA A 88 -38.05 -6.60 -0.92
CA ALA A 88 -39.43 -6.34 -0.48
C ALA A 88 -40.01 -7.51 0.31
#